data_AF-A0A9E5QSU7-F1
#
_entry.id   AF-A0A9E5QSU7-F1
#
_cell.length_a   1.000
_cell.length_b   1.000
_cell.length_c   1.000
_cell.angle_alpha   90.00
_cell.angle_beta   90.00
_cell.angle_gamma   90.00
#
_symmetry.space_group_name_H-M   'P 1'
#
loop_
_entity.id
_entity.type
_entity.pdbx_description
1 polymer ?
#
loop_
_entity_poly.entity_id
_entity_poly.type
_entity_poly.pdbx_seq_one_letter_code
_entity_poly.pdbx_strand_id
1 'polypeptide(L)'
;MQLTQTHIDYWQKNLRLTAVLLAIWFVATFVLAWYAIPLAEFKMFGWPFSFYMAAQGSLIIYVLIIGYYAIAMRKSDIEHGVHEGEED
;
A
#
# COMPACT_ATOMS: atom_id res chain seq x y z
N MET A 1 4.36 -35.97 -6.29
CA MET A 1 3.66 -34.68 -6.06
C MET A 1 4.70 -33.56 -6.07
N GLN A 2 4.88 -32.87 -7.20
CA GLN A 2 5.86 -31.76 -7.35
C GLN A 2 5.17 -30.40 -7.05
N LEU A 3 4.73 -30.19 -5.81
CA LEU A 3 3.78 -29.12 -5.47
C LEU A 3 4.39 -27.94 -4.69
N THR A 4 5.71 -27.71 -4.67
CA THR A 4 6.27 -26.85 -3.60
C THR A 4 6.92 -25.54 -4.01
N GLN A 5 7.57 -25.42 -5.17
CA GLN A 5 8.36 -24.21 -5.45
C GLN A 5 7.52 -23.00 -5.88
N THR A 6 6.49 -23.22 -6.70
CA THR A 6 5.60 -22.14 -7.17
C THR A 6 4.80 -21.50 -6.02
N HIS A 7 4.25 -22.31 -5.11
CA HIS A 7 3.47 -21.80 -3.97
C HIS A 7 4.31 -20.97 -2.97
N ILE A 8 5.58 -21.32 -2.76
CA ILE A 8 6.48 -20.58 -1.88
C ILE A 8 6.82 -19.20 -2.47
N ASP A 9 7.13 -19.14 -3.77
CA ASP A 9 7.44 -17.87 -4.44
C ASP A 9 6.24 -16.92 -4.47
N TYR A 10 5.02 -17.46 -4.63
CA TYR A 10 3.79 -16.67 -4.59
C TYR A 10 3.46 -16.16 -3.19
N TRP A 11 3.64 -16.99 -2.17
CA TRP A 11 3.52 -16.56 -0.78
C TRP A 11 4.52 -15.45 -0.42
N GLN A 12 5.77 -15.58 -0.87
CA GLN A 12 6.80 -14.56 -0.65
C GLN A 12 6.49 -13.25 -1.39
N LYS A 13 5.99 -13.30 -2.63
CA LYS A 13 5.54 -12.10 -3.38
C LYS A 13 4.40 -11.39 -2.64
N ASN A 14 3.38 -12.11 -2.20
CA ASN A 14 2.26 -11.54 -1.43
C ASN A 14 2.71 -10.97 -0.09
N LEU A 15 3.59 -11.66 0.65
CA LEU A 15 4.17 -11.13 1.88
C LEU A 15 4.94 -9.83 1.64
N ARG A 16 5.71 -9.74 0.56
CA ARG A 16 6.43 -8.50 0.19
C ARG A 16 5.47 -7.37 -0.12
N LEU A 17 4.39 -7.63 -0.84
CA LEU A 17 3.34 -6.65 -1.10
C LEU A 17 2.70 -6.16 0.19
N THR A 18 2.23 -7.07 1.04
CA THR A 18 1.63 -6.74 2.34
C THR A 18 2.61 -5.97 3.22
N ALA A 19 3.89 -6.35 3.27
CA ALA A 19 4.91 -5.65 4.04
C ALA A 19 5.15 -4.22 3.53
N VAL A 20 5.19 -4.00 2.21
CA VAL A 20 5.32 -2.66 1.62
C VAL A 20 4.08 -1.81 1.94
N LEU A 21 2.88 -2.38 1.81
CA LEU A 21 1.64 -1.70 2.17
C LEU A 21 1.62 -1.28 3.65
N LEU A 22 2.00 -2.20 4.54
CA LEU A 22 2.08 -1.92 5.98
C LEU A 22 3.14 -0.86 6.29
N ALA A 23 4.28 -0.87 5.59
CA ALA A 23 5.31 0.15 5.74
C ALA A 23 4.81 1.53 5.31
N ILE A 24 4.13 1.63 4.16
CA ILE A 24 3.54 2.90 3.69
C ILE A 24 2.46 3.38 4.67
N TRP A 25 1.59 2.48 5.12
CA TRP A 25 0.57 2.78 6.12
C TRP A 25 1.19 3.29 7.44
N PHE A 26 2.25 2.64 7.92
CA PHE A 26 2.96 3.05 9.13
C PHE A 26 3.60 4.43 8.97
N VAL A 27 4.22 4.71 7.82
CA VAL A 27 4.79 6.03 7.53
C VAL A 27 3.69 7.10 7.50
N ALA A 28 2.58 6.82 6.84
CA ALA A 28 1.47 7.76 6.70
C ALA A 28 0.77 8.07 8.04
N THR A 29 0.65 7.08 8.93
CA THR A 29 -0.03 7.25 10.22
C THR A 29 0.90 7.72 11.32
N PHE A 30 2.09 7.14 11.42
CA PHE A 30 2.99 7.34 12.56
C PHE A 30 4.06 8.39 12.26
N VAL A 31 4.78 8.27 11.14
CA VAL A 31 5.89 9.20 10.82
C VAL A 31 5.37 10.60 10.53
N LEU A 32 4.27 10.73 9.79
CA LEU A 32 3.66 12.05 9.52
C LEU A 32 3.14 12.72 10.81
N ALA A 33 2.56 11.95 11.74
CA ALA A 33 2.12 12.48 13.03
C ALA A 33 3.30 12.87 13.93
N TRP A 34 4.34 12.03 13.98
CA TRP A 34 5.54 12.28 14.78
C TRP A 34 6.27 13.54 14.34
N TYR A 35 6.39 13.75 13.03
CA TYR A 35 7.02 14.94 12.46
C TYR A 35 6.04 16.09 12.20
N ALA A 36 4.83 16.07 12.75
CA ALA A 36 3.82 17.11 12.49
C ALA A 36 4.27 18.52 12.86
N ILE A 37 5.12 18.67 13.89
CA ILE A 37 5.66 19.96 14.36
C ILE A 37 6.65 20.55 13.32
N PRO A 38 7.74 19.88 12.93
CA PRO A 38 8.63 20.41 11.89
C PRO A 38 7.94 20.52 10.52
N LEU A 39 6.98 19.65 10.20
CA LEU A 39 6.18 19.78 8.98
C LEU A 39 5.24 20.98 9.00
N ALA A 40 4.86 21.50 10.17
CA ALA A 40 4.00 22.68 10.26
C ALA A 40 4.73 23.97 9.83
N GLU A 41 6.06 24.00 9.91
CA GLU A 41 6.88 25.13 9.47
C GLU A 41 6.84 25.31 7.95
N PHE A 42 6.75 24.19 7.22
CA PHE A 42 6.50 24.22 5.78
C PHE A 42 5.04 24.58 5.51
N LYS A 43 4.82 25.78 4.97
CA LYS A 43 3.50 26.23 4.57
C LYS A 43 3.26 25.85 3.11
N MET A 44 2.28 24.99 2.88
CA MET A 44 1.80 24.64 1.54
C MET A 44 0.47 25.39 1.29
N PHE A 45 0.41 26.17 0.20
CA PHE A 45 -0.77 26.99 -0.13
C PHE A 45 -1.24 27.96 0.99
N GLY A 46 -0.33 28.38 1.89
CA GLY A 46 -0.64 29.27 3.02
C GLY A 46 -1.05 28.56 4.31
N TRP A 47 -1.18 27.23 4.30
CA TRP A 47 -1.55 26.41 5.45
C TRP A 47 -0.38 25.53 5.88
N PRO A 48 -0.26 25.16 7.17
CA PRO A 48 0.76 24.21 7.62
C PRO A 48 0.65 22.89 6.85
N PHE A 49 1.77 22.36 6.36
CA PHE A 49 1.76 21.12 5.57
C PHE A 49 1.24 19.93 6.39
N SER A 50 1.54 19.87 7.69
CA SER A 50 0.97 18.87 8.60
C SER A 50 -0.57 18.91 8.64
N PHE A 51 -1.17 20.09 8.54
CA PHE A 51 -2.63 20.26 8.47
C PHE A 51 -3.18 19.73 7.13
N TYR A 52 -2.53 20.05 6.01
CA TYR A 52 -2.91 19.51 4.69
C TYR A 52 -2.81 17.98 4.65
N MET A 53 -1.75 17.41 5.23
CA MET A 53 -1.57 15.96 5.31
C MET A 53 -2.64 15.29 6.16
N ALA A 54 -3.08 15.92 7.26
CA ALA A 54 -4.19 15.41 8.05
C ALA A 54 -5.53 15.49 7.29
N ALA A 55 -5.77 16.59 6.56
CA ALA A 55 -7.06 16.85 5.90
C ALA A 55 -7.26 16.06 4.59
N GLN A 56 -6.26 16.00 3.72
CA GLN A 56 -6.37 15.38 2.39
C GLN A 56 -5.21 14.45 2.05
N GLY A 57 -4.00 14.76 2.50
CA GLY A 57 -2.82 13.96 2.16
C GLY A 57 -2.93 12.50 2.62
N SER A 58 -3.44 12.27 3.83
CA SER A 58 -3.67 10.92 4.38
C SER A 58 -4.66 10.12 3.54
N LEU A 59 -5.79 10.72 3.16
CA LEU A 59 -6.80 10.12 2.29
C LEU A 59 -6.21 9.71 0.93
N ILE A 60 -5.43 10.59 0.30
CA ILE A 60 -4.76 10.28 -0.98
C ILE A 60 -3.81 9.09 -0.80
N ILE A 61 -3.04 9.04 0.29
CA ILE A 61 -2.16 7.90 0.58
C ILE A 61 -2.98 6.61 0.72
N TYR A 62 -4.10 6.62 1.44
CA TYR A 62 -4.95 5.43 1.58
C TYR A 62 -5.50 4.94 0.24
N VAL A 63 -5.95 5.86 -0.63
CA VAL A 63 -6.41 5.49 -1.99
C VAL A 63 -5.26 4.91 -2.82
N LEU A 64 -4.06 5.49 -2.72
CA LEU A 64 -2.87 4.94 -3.39
C LEU A 64 -2.49 3.55 -2.87
N ILE A 65 -2.60 3.30 -1.57
CA ILE A 65 -2.38 1.97 -0.98
C ILE A 65 -3.36 0.96 -1.59
N ILE A 66 -4.66 1.30 -1.63
CA ILE A 66 -5.71 0.42 -2.18
C ILE A 66 -5.49 0.20 -3.68
N GLY A 67 -5.22 1.26 -4.44
CA GLY A 67 -4.97 1.17 -5.88
C GLY A 67 -3.72 0.35 -6.20
N TYR A 68 -2.63 0.55 -5.45
CA TYR A 68 -1.41 -0.23 -5.61
C TYR A 68 -1.65 -1.71 -5.29
N TYR A 69 -2.39 -2.02 -4.22
CA TYR A 69 -2.80 -3.39 -3.92
C TYR A 69 -3.61 -4.01 -5.03
N ALA A 70 -4.63 -3.32 -5.54
CA ALA A 70 -5.47 -3.83 -6.63
C ALA A 70 -4.67 -4.11 -7.91
N ILE A 71 -3.72 -3.23 -8.26
CA ILE A 71 -2.82 -3.44 -9.41
C ILE A 71 -1.87 -4.62 -9.16
N ALA A 72 -1.30 -4.69 -7.96
CA ALA A 72 -0.36 -5.75 -7.59
C ALA A 72 -1.03 -7.13 -7.54
N MET A 73 -2.25 -7.19 -7.01
CA MET A 73 -3.10 -8.39 -7.00
C MET A 73 -3.49 -8.78 -8.43
N ARG A 74 -3.95 -7.82 -9.26
CA ARG A 74 -4.22 -8.08 -10.68
C ARG A 74 -2.98 -8.61 -11.42
N LYS A 75 -1.78 -8.09 -11.10
CA LYS A 75 -0.54 -8.60 -11.69
C LYS A 75 -0.25 -10.03 -11.24
N SER A 76 -0.52 -10.36 -9.98
CA SER A 76 -0.44 -11.72 -9.47
C SER A 76 -1.42 -12.64 -10.22
N ASP A 77 -2.68 -12.25 -10.36
CA ASP A 77 -3.69 -13.02 -11.08
C ASP A 77 -3.30 -13.29 -12.54
N ILE A 78 -2.78 -12.27 -13.24
CA ILE A 78 -2.31 -12.39 -14.63
C ILE A 78 -1.12 -13.35 -14.73
N GLU A 79 -0.18 -13.30 -13.78
CA GLU A 79 1.03 -14.13 -13.79
C GLU A 79 0.74 -15.61 -13.48
N HIS A 80 -0.38 -15.91 -12.80
CA HIS A 80 -0.79 -17.28 -12.50
C HIS A 80 -1.88 -17.82 -13.43
N GLY A 81 -2.51 -16.99 -14.26
CA GLY A 81 -3.53 -17.43 -15.21
C GLY A 81 -4.74 -18.11 -14.56
N VAL A 82 -5.00 -17.85 -13.28
CA VAL A 82 -6.14 -18.43 -12.56
C VAL A 82 -7.32 -17.49 -12.76
N HIS A 83 -8.03 -17.69 -13.88
CA HIS A 83 -9.48 -17.80 -13.74
C HIS A 83 -9.66 -18.92 -12.70
N GLU A 84 -9.90 -18.56 -11.43
CA GLU A 84 -10.50 -19.54 -10.53
C GLU A 84 -11.79 -19.91 -11.26
N GLY A 85 -11.87 -21.16 -11.68
CA GLY A 85 -13.00 -21.65 -12.43
C GLY A 85 -14.28 -21.20 -11.75
N GLU A 86 -15.17 -20.62 -12.55
CA GLU A 86 -16.52 -21.12 -12.53
C GLU A 86 -16.44 -22.64 -12.61
N GLU A 87 -16.39 -23.31 -11.45
CA GLU A 87 -16.79 -24.69 -11.31
C GLU A 87 -18.03 -24.67 -10.41
N ASP A 88 -19.18 -24.55 -11.09
CA ASP A 88 -20.57 -24.93 -10.76
C ASP A 88 -21.17 -24.59 -9.38
#